data_AF-A0A651ED11-F1
#
_entry.id   AF-A0A651ED11-F1
#
_cell.length_a   1.000
_cell.length_b   1.000
_cell.length_c   1.000
_cell.angle_alpha   90.00
_cell.angle_beta   90.00
_cell.angle_gamma   90.00
#
_symmetry.space_group_name_H-M   'P 1'
#
loop_
_entity.id
_entity.type
_entity.pdbx_description
1 polymer ?
#
loop_
_entity_poly.entity_id
_entity_poly.type
_entity_poly.pdbx_seq_one_letter_code
_entity_poly.pdbx_strand_id
1 'polypeptide(L)'
;AASSLGRILTKEHMATVVTVLKDCLSDEIYNSNFDLFQKCYSLLWDCAQNLTYPDFYQAWHTGEDSGNLDSPSQTFTPQNLRAAINSDRLLSPTIHLICIDTSKFIDPNHPASKIYTEIVKAGCPKCEDGTPKTMTELQTYWDLLETDKRAVLVFYQGMGSQSQQLSDRILNDLSRFDNTICVIGDQTSDDILNRLRSLQS
;
A
#
# COMPACT_ATOMS: atom_id res chain seq x y z
N ALA A 1 37.83 15.05 7.30
CA ALA A 1 37.10 15.46 8.52
C ALA A 1 35.65 14.93 8.57
N ALA A 2 35.32 13.82 7.89
CA ALA A 2 33.96 13.24 7.88
C ALA A 2 33.76 12.09 8.89
N SER A 3 34.84 11.47 9.36
CA SER A 3 34.81 10.33 10.28
C SER A 3 34.45 10.68 11.74
N SER A 4 34.41 11.97 12.09
CA SER A 4 34.09 12.43 13.45
C SER A 4 32.58 12.58 13.71
N LEU A 5 31.76 12.64 12.66
CA LEU A 5 30.31 12.92 12.77
C LEU A 5 29.50 11.70 13.19
N GLY A 6 29.89 10.48 12.79
CA GLY A 6 29.18 9.24 13.13
C GLY A 6 29.10 8.93 14.63
N ARG A 7 29.92 9.59 15.47
CA ARG A 7 29.96 9.35 16.93
C ARG A 7 29.18 10.37 17.77
N ILE A 8 28.58 11.40 17.15
CA ILE A 8 27.88 12.53 17.83
C ILE A 8 26.38 12.57 17.49
N LEU A 9 25.91 11.71 16.58
CA LEU A 9 24.51 11.67 16.18
C LEU A 9 23.67 10.90 17.21
N THR A 10 22.84 11.61 17.97
CA THR A 10 21.72 11.00 18.71
C THR A 10 20.65 10.53 17.72
N LYS A 11 19.76 9.62 18.12
CA LYS A 11 18.69 9.09 17.25
C LYS A 11 17.85 10.19 16.59
N GLU A 12 17.55 11.27 17.30
CA GLU A 12 16.81 12.44 16.77
C GLU A 12 17.58 13.16 15.66
N HIS A 13 18.90 13.30 15.80
CA HIS A 13 19.73 13.89 14.76
C HIS A 13 19.88 12.96 13.55
N MET A 14 19.91 11.63 13.75
CA MET A 14 19.91 10.65 12.63
C MET A 14 18.64 10.75 11.79
N ALA A 15 17.47 10.87 12.44
CA ALA A 15 16.21 11.09 11.73
C ALA A 15 16.25 12.38 10.90
N THR A 16 16.75 13.48 11.47
CA THR A 16 16.90 14.75 10.75
C THR A 16 17.85 14.63 9.55
N VAL A 17 18.96 13.90 9.69
CA VAL A 17 19.91 13.63 8.60
C VAL A 17 19.25 12.84 7.48
N VAL A 18 18.43 11.84 7.81
CA VAL A 18 17.68 11.05 6.83
C VAL A 18 16.72 11.93 6.01
N THR A 19 15.96 12.80 6.68
CA THR A 19 15.03 13.72 6.01
C THR A 19 15.75 14.68 5.05
N VAL A 20 16.90 15.23 5.45
CA VAL A 20 17.62 16.25 4.65
C VAL A 20 18.42 15.64 3.51
N LEU A 21 19.00 14.45 3.69
CA LEU A 21 19.94 13.88 2.72
C LEU A 21 19.33 12.90 1.73
N LYS A 22 18.06 12.48 1.89
CA LYS A 22 17.42 11.52 0.98
C LYS A 22 17.45 11.97 -0.49
N ASP A 23 17.24 13.25 -0.75
CA ASP A 23 17.22 13.83 -2.10
C ASP A 23 18.62 13.87 -2.74
N CYS A 24 19.67 13.70 -1.93
CA CYS A 24 21.05 13.61 -2.42
C CYS A 24 21.37 12.26 -3.10
N LEU A 25 20.46 11.28 -3.03
CA LEU A 25 20.57 9.98 -3.68
C LEU A 25 19.92 9.93 -5.08
N SER A 26 19.70 11.08 -5.70
CA SER A 26 19.16 11.14 -7.05
C SER A 26 20.21 10.77 -8.12
N ASP A 27 19.73 10.26 -9.26
CA ASP A 27 20.56 9.98 -10.42
C ASP A 27 21.27 11.24 -10.96
N GLU A 28 20.66 12.41 -10.79
CA GLU A 28 21.25 13.70 -11.16
C GLU A 28 22.52 13.98 -10.34
N ILE A 29 22.48 13.76 -9.03
CA ILE A 29 23.63 13.98 -8.14
C ILE A 29 24.67 12.88 -8.32
N TYR A 30 24.25 11.63 -8.58
CA TYR A 30 25.16 10.54 -8.95
C TYR A 30 26.03 10.90 -10.16
N ASN A 31 25.41 11.45 -11.21
CA ASN A 31 26.09 11.78 -12.47
C ASN A 31 26.88 13.09 -12.41
N SER A 32 26.41 14.09 -11.64
CA SER A 32 27.05 15.41 -11.57
C SER A 32 28.10 15.54 -10.47
N ASN A 33 27.89 14.87 -9.32
CA ASN A 33 28.76 14.97 -8.15
C ASN A 33 28.78 13.66 -7.36
N PHE A 34 29.44 12.66 -7.94
CA PHE A 34 29.57 11.32 -7.36
C PHE A 34 30.17 11.31 -5.94
N ASP A 35 31.11 12.21 -5.64
CA ASP A 35 31.70 12.34 -4.30
C ASP A 35 30.67 12.78 -3.24
N LEU A 36 29.73 13.66 -3.62
CA LEU A 36 28.62 14.07 -2.76
C LEU A 36 27.62 12.93 -2.57
N PHE A 37 27.24 12.26 -3.66
CA PHE A 37 26.38 11.08 -3.62
C PHE A 37 26.93 10.02 -2.66
N GLN A 38 28.20 9.66 -2.79
CA GLN A 38 28.84 8.63 -1.99
C GLN A 38 28.91 9.01 -0.50
N LYS A 39 29.15 10.29 -0.18
CA LYS A 39 29.15 10.78 1.22
C LYS A 39 27.75 10.75 1.82
N CYS A 40 26.73 11.18 1.08
CA CYS A 40 25.34 11.13 1.53
C CYS A 40 24.86 9.69 1.72
N TYR A 41 25.18 8.79 0.78
CA TYR A 41 24.90 7.37 0.89
C TYR A 41 25.51 6.76 2.15
N SER A 42 26.80 7.04 2.43
CA SER A 42 27.47 6.53 3.63
C SER A 42 26.81 7.00 4.91
N LEU A 43 26.40 8.27 4.99
CA LEU A 43 25.73 8.81 6.18
C LEU A 43 24.32 8.25 6.37
N LEU A 44 23.56 8.08 5.29
CA LEU A 44 22.24 7.47 5.31
C LEU A 44 22.30 5.98 5.70
N TRP A 45 23.30 5.28 5.20
CA TRP A 45 23.58 3.90 5.60
C TRP A 45 23.87 3.80 7.11
N ASP A 46 24.72 4.67 7.64
CA ASP A 46 25.01 4.71 9.08
C ASP A 46 23.74 5.01 9.90
N CYS A 47 22.85 5.88 9.42
CA CYS A 47 21.56 6.13 10.06
C CYS A 47 20.65 4.88 10.03
N ALA A 48 20.60 4.16 8.92
CA ALA A 48 19.80 2.94 8.77
C ALA A 48 20.25 1.81 9.72
N GLN A 49 21.55 1.74 10.02
CA GLN A 49 22.09 0.75 10.96
C GLN A 49 21.78 1.07 12.44
N ASN A 50 21.52 2.34 12.76
CA ASN A 50 21.35 2.79 14.15
C ASN A 50 19.90 3.14 14.53
N LEU A 51 19.06 3.46 13.55
CA LEU A 51 17.63 3.70 13.75
C LEU A 51 16.85 2.38 13.70
N THR A 52 15.72 2.34 14.40
CA THR A 52 14.76 1.26 14.16
C THR A 52 14.12 1.47 12.79
N TYR A 53 13.69 0.37 12.14
CA TYR A 53 13.03 0.47 10.84
C TYR A 53 11.85 1.47 10.83
N PRO A 54 10.96 1.50 11.84
CA PRO A 54 9.91 2.53 11.92
C PRO A 54 10.45 3.96 11.97
N ASP A 55 11.49 4.24 12.79
CA ASP A 55 12.05 5.58 12.94
C ASP A 55 12.72 6.06 11.64
N PHE A 56 13.46 5.16 10.97
CA PHE A 56 14.10 5.44 9.69
C PHE A 56 13.07 5.68 8.59
N TYR A 57 12.06 4.81 8.50
CA TYR A 57 10.96 4.92 7.54
C TYR A 57 10.22 6.24 7.71
N GLN A 58 9.85 6.59 8.94
CA GLN A 58 9.20 7.86 9.24
C GLN A 58 10.08 9.03 8.81
N ALA A 59 11.36 9.03 9.16
CA ALA A 59 12.29 10.10 8.80
C ALA A 59 12.49 10.25 7.28
N TRP A 60 12.52 9.13 6.55
CA TRP A 60 12.67 9.10 5.09
C TRP A 60 11.46 9.68 4.36
N HIS A 61 10.26 9.41 4.86
CA HIS A 61 9.01 9.92 4.29
C HIS A 61 8.57 11.27 4.87
N THR A 62 9.24 11.76 5.91
CA THR A 62 9.04 13.13 6.39
C THR A 62 9.65 14.09 5.36
N GLY A 63 8.92 15.10 4.92
CA GLY A 63 9.45 16.16 4.05
C GLY A 63 9.01 16.18 2.58
N GLU A 64 8.04 15.36 2.14
CA GLU A 64 7.32 15.65 0.88
C GLU A 64 6.34 16.84 1.02
N ASP A 65 6.40 17.58 2.13
CA ASP A 65 5.37 18.54 2.56
C ASP A 65 5.96 19.90 3.00
N SER A 66 6.85 20.46 2.18
CA SER A 66 7.24 21.88 2.28
C SER A 66 7.03 22.56 0.93
N GLY A 67 5.76 22.66 0.53
CA GLY A 67 5.44 23.36 -0.71
C GLY A 67 3.99 23.35 -1.16
N ASN A 68 3.01 22.93 -0.36
CA ASN A 68 1.62 23.37 -0.50
C ASN A 68 0.81 22.95 0.73
N LEU A 69 0.67 23.88 1.66
CA LEU A 69 -0.42 23.89 2.63
C LEU A 69 -1.72 24.02 1.83
N ASP A 70 -2.37 22.90 1.48
CA ASP A 70 -3.84 22.76 1.29
C ASP A 70 -4.30 21.44 0.64
N SER A 71 -3.55 20.34 0.73
CA SER A 71 -4.17 19.01 0.49
C SER A 71 -3.47 17.95 1.33
N PRO A 72 -4.21 17.18 2.15
CA PRO A 72 -3.60 16.08 2.88
C PRO A 72 -3.07 15.09 1.84
N SER A 73 -1.76 14.88 1.79
CA SER A 73 -1.18 13.72 1.10
C SER A 73 -1.83 12.49 1.73
N GLN A 74 -2.85 11.95 1.06
CA GLN A 74 -3.74 10.97 1.65
C GLN A 74 -2.98 9.64 1.73
N THR A 75 -2.37 9.37 2.87
CA THR A 75 -2.03 8.01 3.26
C THR A 75 -3.22 7.13 2.92
N PHE A 76 -2.99 6.06 2.15
CA PHE A 76 -4.05 5.15 1.78
C PHE A 76 -4.74 4.65 3.05
N THR A 77 -6.03 4.98 3.18
CA THR A 77 -6.91 4.34 4.15
C THR A 77 -8.17 3.90 3.42
N PRO A 78 -8.76 2.76 3.81
CA PRO A 78 -10.04 2.31 3.24
C PRO A 78 -11.14 3.37 3.33
N GLN A 79 -11.09 4.21 4.37
CA GLN A 79 -12.08 5.26 4.60
C GLN A 79 -11.88 6.42 3.62
N ASN A 80 -10.64 6.88 3.42
CA ASN A 80 -10.34 7.94 2.47
C ASN A 80 -10.66 7.50 1.04
N LEU A 81 -10.29 6.28 0.65
CA LEU A 81 -10.60 5.76 -0.68
C LEU A 81 -12.12 5.64 -0.91
N ARG A 82 -12.87 5.13 0.08
CA ARG A 82 -14.34 5.10 0.01
C ARG A 82 -14.94 6.49 -0.13
N ALA A 83 -14.47 7.46 0.65
CA ALA A 83 -14.94 8.84 0.56
C ALA A 83 -14.64 9.45 -0.81
N ALA A 84 -13.47 9.17 -1.38
CA ALA A 84 -13.06 9.65 -2.70
C ALA A 84 -13.91 9.04 -3.82
N ILE A 85 -14.15 7.73 -3.80
CA ILE A 85 -15.04 7.06 -4.78
C ILE A 85 -16.47 7.60 -4.66
N ASN A 86 -16.99 7.76 -3.44
CA ASN A 86 -18.34 8.30 -3.24
C ASN A 86 -18.48 9.75 -3.72
N SER A 87 -17.38 10.51 -3.72
CA SER A 87 -17.35 11.89 -4.24
C SER A 87 -17.16 11.93 -5.76
N ASP A 88 -16.68 10.85 -6.37
CA ASP A 88 -16.49 10.74 -7.83
C ASP A 88 -17.81 10.36 -8.52
N ARG A 89 -18.28 11.23 -9.42
CA ARG A 89 -19.57 11.07 -10.13
C ARG A 89 -19.59 9.90 -11.11
N LEU A 90 -18.43 9.45 -11.59
CA LEU A 90 -18.32 8.34 -12.54
C LEU A 90 -18.24 7.00 -11.81
N LEU A 91 -17.46 6.96 -10.72
CA LEU A 91 -17.19 5.72 -9.99
C LEU A 91 -18.28 5.38 -8.96
N SER A 92 -18.87 6.37 -8.28
CA SER A 92 -19.90 6.13 -7.26
C SER A 92 -21.14 5.34 -7.73
N PRO A 93 -21.71 5.55 -8.94
CA PRO A 93 -22.84 4.75 -9.39
C PRO A 93 -22.42 3.37 -9.90
N THR A 94 -21.18 3.20 -10.36
CA THR A 94 -20.75 2.03 -11.13
C THR A 94 -19.94 1.01 -10.33
N ILE A 95 -19.31 1.43 -9.21
CA ILE A 95 -18.36 0.59 -8.47
C ILE A 95 -18.85 0.31 -7.06
N HIS A 96 -18.69 -0.94 -6.64
CA HIS A 96 -18.82 -1.36 -5.25
C HIS A 96 -17.45 -1.77 -4.70
N LEU A 97 -16.89 -0.95 -3.82
CA LEU A 97 -15.54 -1.13 -3.30
C LEU A 97 -15.51 -2.04 -2.06
N ILE A 98 -14.75 -3.13 -2.13
CA ILE A 98 -14.55 -4.09 -1.04
C ILE A 98 -13.09 -4.04 -0.60
N CYS A 99 -12.83 -3.34 0.50
CA CYS A 99 -11.49 -3.25 1.10
C CYS A 99 -11.25 -4.42 2.05
N ILE A 100 -10.18 -5.18 1.85
CA ILE A 100 -9.84 -6.38 2.62
C ILE A 100 -8.51 -6.18 3.31
N ASP A 101 -8.54 -6.20 4.64
CA ASP A 101 -7.37 -6.08 5.50
C ASP A 101 -6.69 -7.45 5.68
N THR A 102 -5.63 -7.69 4.90
CA THR A 102 -4.92 -8.97 4.89
C THR A 102 -4.13 -9.20 6.18
N SER A 103 -3.85 -8.14 6.96
CA SER A 103 -3.16 -8.27 8.25
C SER A 103 -3.94 -9.11 9.28
N LYS A 104 -5.27 -9.21 9.11
CA LYS A 104 -6.17 -9.97 9.98
C LYS A 104 -6.22 -11.46 9.64
N PHE A 105 -5.47 -11.93 8.64
CA PHE A 105 -5.51 -13.33 8.22
C PHE A 105 -4.60 -14.17 9.10
N ILE A 106 -5.19 -15.20 9.74
CA ILE A 106 -4.46 -16.14 10.60
C ILE A 106 -3.61 -17.11 9.77
N ASP A 107 -4.13 -17.54 8.62
CA ASP A 107 -3.41 -18.38 7.65
C ASP A 107 -3.35 -17.64 6.30
N PRO A 108 -2.22 -16.95 6.01
CA PRO A 108 -2.03 -16.25 4.75
C PRO A 108 -2.03 -17.16 3.54
N ASN A 109 -1.84 -18.49 3.69
CA ASN A 109 -1.76 -19.44 2.58
C ASN A 109 -3.13 -20.02 2.17
N HIS A 110 -4.15 -19.90 3.02
CA HIS A 110 -5.52 -20.34 2.72
C HIS A 110 -6.55 -19.23 3.00
N PRO A 111 -6.45 -18.07 2.32
CA PRO A 111 -7.27 -16.90 2.66
C PRO A 111 -8.70 -16.95 2.11
N ALA A 112 -9.04 -17.91 1.25
CA ALA A 112 -10.28 -17.92 0.47
C ALA A 112 -11.54 -17.70 1.33
N SER A 113 -11.68 -18.44 2.43
CA SER A 113 -12.82 -18.32 3.35
C SER A 113 -12.91 -16.94 4.03
N LYS A 114 -11.76 -16.30 4.30
CA LYS A 114 -11.69 -14.96 4.91
C LYS A 114 -12.03 -13.88 3.88
N ILE A 115 -11.50 -14.01 2.67
CA ILE A 115 -11.83 -13.10 1.55
C ILE A 115 -13.33 -13.14 1.30
N TYR A 116 -13.92 -14.32 1.17
CA TYR A 116 -15.37 -14.49 1.02
C TYR A 116 -16.16 -13.85 2.17
N THR A 117 -15.72 -14.05 3.42
CA THR A 117 -16.36 -13.45 4.58
C THR A 117 -16.40 -11.92 4.50
N GLU A 118 -15.31 -11.29 4.06
CA GLU A 118 -15.25 -9.84 3.88
C GLU A 118 -16.11 -9.35 2.71
N ILE A 119 -16.19 -10.11 1.61
CA ILE A 119 -17.09 -9.82 0.49
C ILE A 119 -18.56 -9.83 0.92
N VAL A 120 -18.99 -10.86 1.66
CA VAL A 120 -20.37 -10.95 2.18
C VAL A 120 -20.67 -9.84 3.18
N LYS A 121 -19.71 -9.51 4.08
CA LYS A 121 -19.86 -8.37 5.01
C LYS A 121 -20.00 -7.04 4.29
N ALA A 122 -19.38 -6.90 3.11
CA ALA A 122 -19.51 -5.72 2.28
C ALA A 122 -20.87 -5.63 1.54
N GLY A 123 -21.77 -6.61 1.75
CA GLY A 123 -23.14 -6.59 1.22
C GLY A 123 -23.34 -7.43 -0.04
N CYS A 124 -22.34 -8.19 -0.48
CA CYS A 124 -22.50 -9.12 -1.60
C CYS A 124 -23.33 -10.35 -1.19
N PRO A 125 -24.08 -10.96 -2.14
CA PRO A 125 -24.91 -12.13 -1.86
C PRO A 125 -24.07 -13.30 -1.36
N LYS A 126 -24.67 -14.12 -0.50
CA LYS A 126 -24.03 -15.35 -0.03
C LYS A 126 -24.05 -16.40 -1.14
N CYS A 127 -22.99 -17.17 -1.24
CA CYS A 127 -22.95 -18.37 -2.06
C CYS A 127 -24.00 -19.38 -1.56
N GLU A 128 -24.83 -19.89 -2.48
CA GLU A 128 -25.85 -20.90 -2.17
C GLU A 128 -25.22 -22.25 -1.79
N ASP A 129 -24.10 -22.60 -2.41
CA ASP A 129 -23.36 -23.86 -2.20
C ASP A 129 -22.51 -23.88 -0.92
N GLY A 130 -22.51 -22.79 -0.16
CA GLY A 130 -21.80 -22.65 1.12
C GLY A 130 -20.53 -21.82 1.04
N THR A 131 -19.76 -21.80 2.14
CA THR A 131 -18.56 -20.95 2.23
C THR A 131 -17.39 -21.55 1.44
N PRO A 132 -16.85 -20.84 0.42
CA PRO A 132 -15.71 -21.31 -0.34
C PRO A 132 -14.46 -21.43 0.55
N LYS A 133 -13.79 -22.57 0.45
CA LYS A 133 -12.58 -22.91 1.22
C LYS A 133 -11.32 -22.83 0.39
N THR A 134 -11.42 -22.94 -0.93
CA THR A 134 -10.30 -22.88 -1.87
C THR A 134 -10.34 -21.63 -2.75
N MET A 135 -9.19 -21.23 -3.31
CA MET A 135 -9.14 -20.10 -4.25
C MET A 135 -9.97 -20.37 -5.51
N THR A 136 -10.08 -21.62 -5.96
CA THR A 136 -10.91 -22.01 -7.10
C THR A 136 -12.40 -21.86 -6.79
N GLU A 137 -12.87 -22.33 -5.63
CA GLU A 137 -14.27 -22.12 -5.22
C GLU A 137 -14.59 -20.63 -5.05
N LEU A 138 -13.64 -19.85 -4.54
CA LEU A 138 -13.79 -18.41 -4.42
C LEU A 138 -13.88 -17.74 -5.80
N GLN A 139 -13.07 -18.18 -6.76
CA GLN A 139 -13.11 -17.70 -8.14
C GLN A 139 -14.47 -18.01 -8.77
N THR A 140 -14.97 -19.25 -8.66
CA THR A 140 -16.30 -19.61 -9.16
C THR A 140 -17.39 -18.73 -8.57
N TYR A 141 -17.35 -18.46 -7.26
CA TYR A 141 -18.29 -17.54 -6.62
C TYR A 141 -18.17 -16.11 -7.19
N TRP A 142 -16.94 -15.63 -7.40
CA TRP A 142 -16.68 -14.29 -7.93
C TRP A 142 -17.18 -14.14 -9.38
N ASP A 143 -16.99 -15.15 -10.22
CA ASP A 143 -17.43 -15.15 -11.62
C ASP A 143 -18.96 -15.20 -11.75
N LEU A 144 -19.64 -15.81 -10.77
CA LEU A 144 -21.11 -15.89 -10.69
C LEU A 144 -21.75 -14.70 -9.96
N LEU A 145 -20.94 -13.74 -9.49
CA LEU A 145 -21.40 -12.65 -8.66
C LEU A 145 -22.20 -11.62 -9.47
N GLU A 146 -23.52 -11.80 -9.52
CA GLU A 146 -24.43 -10.79 -10.09
C GLU A 146 -24.58 -9.62 -9.12
N THR A 147 -24.04 -8.46 -9.51
CA THR A 147 -24.10 -7.23 -8.74
C THR A 147 -24.55 -6.08 -9.64
N ASP A 148 -25.42 -5.20 -9.13
CA ASP A 148 -25.87 -4.00 -9.86
C ASP A 148 -24.72 -3.04 -10.18
N LYS A 149 -23.62 -3.16 -9.44
CA LYS A 149 -22.39 -2.38 -9.57
C LYS A 149 -21.22 -3.32 -9.71
N ARG A 150 -20.21 -2.93 -10.49
CA ARG A 150 -18.97 -3.68 -10.63
C ARG A 150 -18.26 -3.77 -9.26
N ALA A 151 -18.23 -4.97 -8.69
CA ALA A 151 -17.50 -5.23 -7.46
C ALA A 151 -15.99 -5.16 -7.72
N VAL A 152 -15.26 -4.45 -6.86
CA VAL A 152 -13.80 -4.35 -6.93
C VAL A 152 -13.20 -4.70 -5.59
N LEU A 153 -12.31 -5.68 -5.59
CA LEU A 153 -11.53 -6.07 -4.42
C LEU A 153 -10.30 -5.18 -4.32
N VAL A 154 -10.07 -4.61 -3.14
CA VAL A 154 -8.85 -3.88 -2.78
C VAL A 154 -8.26 -4.52 -1.54
N PHE A 155 -7.17 -5.26 -1.72
CA PHE A 155 -6.40 -5.85 -0.62
C PHE A 155 -5.45 -4.81 -0.04
N TYR A 156 -5.29 -4.73 1.28
CA TYR A 156 -4.31 -3.84 1.89
C TYR A 156 -3.81 -4.40 3.23
N GLN A 157 -2.69 -3.86 3.71
CA GLN A 157 -2.09 -4.22 5.00
C GLN A 157 -2.26 -3.07 5.99
N GLY A 158 -2.96 -3.32 7.11
CA GLY A 158 -3.10 -2.32 8.17
C GLY A 158 -1.76 -1.93 8.81
N MET A 159 -1.59 -0.63 9.12
CA MET A 159 -0.39 -0.11 9.80
C MET A 159 -0.08 -0.90 11.08
N GLY A 160 1.20 -1.21 11.28
CA GLY A 160 1.71 -1.89 12.49
C GLY A 160 1.70 -3.42 12.41
N SER A 161 1.28 -4.01 11.30
CA SER A 161 1.21 -5.46 11.15
C SER A 161 2.52 -6.04 10.61
N GLN A 162 3.29 -6.75 11.45
CA GLN A 162 4.44 -7.57 11.01
C GLN A 162 4.03 -8.89 10.34
N SER A 163 2.73 -9.09 10.10
CA SER A 163 2.19 -10.31 9.49
C SER A 163 2.81 -10.56 8.11
N GLN A 164 3.04 -11.84 7.81
CA GLN A 164 3.43 -12.28 6.46
C GLN A 164 2.37 -11.79 5.46
N GLN A 165 2.84 -11.10 4.43
CA GLN A 165 2.02 -10.69 3.29
C GLN A 165 1.38 -11.92 2.63
N LEU A 166 0.31 -11.71 1.86
CA LEU A 166 -0.20 -12.75 0.97
C LEU A 166 0.95 -13.24 0.11
N SER A 167 1.10 -14.56 -0.03
CA SER A 167 2.16 -15.12 -0.85
C SER A 167 1.98 -14.73 -2.31
N ASP A 168 3.08 -14.64 -3.06
CA ASP A 168 3.06 -14.33 -4.51
C ASP A 168 2.13 -15.26 -5.28
N ARG A 169 2.01 -16.52 -4.85
CA ARG A 169 1.07 -17.48 -5.41
C ARG A 169 -0.37 -17.01 -5.31
N ILE A 170 -0.78 -16.50 -4.16
CA ILE A 170 -2.14 -16.01 -3.94
C ILE A 170 -2.39 -14.72 -4.68
N LEU A 171 -1.39 -13.82 -4.73
CA LEU A 171 -1.49 -12.61 -5.55
C LEU A 171 -1.65 -12.95 -7.03
N ASN A 172 -0.91 -13.94 -7.52
CA ASN A 172 -1.06 -14.46 -8.87
C ASN A 172 -2.43 -15.13 -9.08
N ASP A 173 -2.94 -15.90 -8.12
CA ASP A 173 -4.28 -16.48 -8.22
C ASP A 173 -5.36 -15.39 -8.26
N LEU A 174 -5.26 -14.36 -7.40
CA LEU A 174 -6.15 -13.20 -7.36
C LEU A 174 -6.08 -12.35 -8.64
N SER A 175 -4.92 -12.26 -9.29
CA SER A 175 -4.77 -11.54 -10.56
C SER A 175 -5.59 -12.13 -11.71
N ARG A 176 -6.03 -13.39 -11.57
CA ARG A 176 -6.88 -14.09 -12.55
C ARG A 176 -8.37 -13.84 -12.34
N PHE A 177 -8.76 -13.19 -11.25
CA PHE A 177 -10.13 -12.82 -10.97
C PHE A 177 -10.43 -11.55 -11.75
N ASP A 178 -11.50 -11.57 -12.55
CA ASP A 178 -11.90 -10.37 -13.28
C ASP A 178 -12.16 -9.21 -12.31
N ASN A 179 -11.63 -8.03 -12.62
CA ASN A 179 -11.85 -6.79 -11.86
C ASN A 179 -11.25 -6.76 -10.44
N THR A 180 -10.19 -7.53 -10.20
CA THR A 180 -9.47 -7.51 -8.92
C THR A 180 -8.32 -6.49 -8.93
N ILE A 181 -8.22 -5.66 -7.88
CA ILE A 181 -7.11 -4.70 -7.69
C ILE A 181 -6.33 -5.07 -6.43
N CYS A 182 -5.11 -5.58 -6.60
CA CYS A 182 -4.21 -5.83 -5.48
C CYS A 182 -3.46 -4.53 -5.11
N VAL A 183 -3.57 -4.08 -3.85
CA VAL A 183 -2.80 -2.95 -3.33
C VAL A 183 -1.83 -3.46 -2.26
N ILE A 184 -0.54 -3.16 -2.42
CA ILE A 184 0.50 -3.61 -1.50
C ILE A 184 1.33 -2.40 -1.09
N GLY A 185 0.95 -1.77 0.02
CA GLY A 185 1.87 -1.05 0.90
C GLY A 185 2.39 0.34 0.49
N ASP A 186 2.33 0.76 -0.77
CA ASP A 186 2.95 2.03 -1.23
C ASP A 186 2.07 2.92 -2.15
N GLN A 187 0.89 2.45 -2.57
CA GLN A 187 0.03 3.21 -3.49
C GLN A 187 -0.78 4.28 -2.77
N THR A 188 -0.95 5.43 -3.42
CA THR A 188 -1.86 6.49 -2.96
C THR A 188 -3.31 6.20 -3.36
N SER A 189 -4.27 6.82 -2.68
CA SER A 189 -5.69 6.74 -3.11
C SER A 189 -5.88 7.20 -4.56
N ASP A 190 -5.11 8.19 -5.01
CA ASP A 190 -5.19 8.73 -6.37
C ASP A 190 -4.72 7.74 -7.44
N ASP A 191 -3.66 6.98 -7.17
CA ASP A 191 -3.19 5.92 -8.06
C ASP A 191 -4.27 4.86 -8.29
N ILE A 192 -4.96 4.48 -7.21
CA ILE A 192 -6.05 3.51 -7.25
C ILE A 192 -7.25 4.08 -8.02
N LEU A 193 -7.61 5.34 -7.78
CA LEU A 193 -8.70 6.00 -8.51
C LEU A 193 -8.41 6.08 -10.01
N ASN A 194 -7.19 6.38 -10.41
CA ASN A 194 -6.79 6.42 -11.81
C ASN A 194 -6.89 5.03 -12.47
N ARG A 195 -6.48 3.96 -11.76
CA ARG A 195 -6.68 2.58 -12.23
C ARG A 195 -8.18 2.25 -12.37
N LEU A 196 -9.00 2.61 -11.39
CA LEU A 196 -10.45 2.39 -11.44
C LEU A 196 -11.11 3.10 -12.63
N ARG A 197 -10.67 4.33 -12.94
CA ARG A 197 -11.15 5.08 -14.11
C ARG A 197 -10.72 4.42 -15.42
N SER A 198 -9.49 3.91 -15.50
CA SER A 198 -9.01 3.20 -16.70
C SER A 198 -9.75 1.91 -16.99
N LEU A 199 -10.36 1.29 -15.98
CA LEU A 199 -11.20 0.10 -16.16
C LEU A 199 -12.57 0.41 -16.75
N GLN A 200 -12.96 1.69 -16.83
CA GLN A 200 -14.26 2.14 -17.38
C GLN A 200 -14.21 2.48 -18.87
N SER A 201 -13.01 2.60 -19.47
CA SER A 201 -12.80 2.89 -20.91
C SER A 201 -12.66 1.62 -21.73
#